data_AF-A0A538KRY7-F1
#
_entry.id   AF-A0A538KRY7-F1
#
_cell.length_a   1.000
_cell.length_b   1.000
_cell.length_c   1.000
_cell.angle_alpha   90.00
_cell.angle_beta   90.00
_cell.angle_gamma   90.00
#
_symmetry.space_group_name_H-M   'P 1'
#
loop_
_entity.id
_entity.type
_entity.pdbx_description
1 polymer ?
#
loop_
_entity_poly.entity_id
_entity_poly.type
_entity_poly.pdbx_seq_one_letter_code
_entity_poly.pdbx_strand_id
1 'polypeptide(L)'
;MVRGRSQECERMRASISAALDGESSEFESLLVRAHLEGCDTCKEFEASAQFSTTALRTAPLEPLTRPLALPSRRRHALGLRVPSAAAAAVLMVVFGGVFESLHGGAARPSAIAFDNGHDIQAIAKRQQQANLAQLLARRALYQSNQIVRHPGFQNP
;
A
#
# COMPACT_ATOMS: atom_id res chain seq x y z
N MET A 1 14.84 -8.28 -31.63
CA MET A 1 13.42 -7.89 -31.76
C MET A 1 12.63 -8.63 -30.69
N VAL A 2 12.12 -7.94 -29.68
CA VAL A 2 11.25 -8.55 -28.66
C VAL A 2 9.85 -8.65 -29.28
N ARG A 3 9.38 -9.87 -29.59
CA ARG A 3 7.97 -10.08 -29.95
C ARG A 3 7.13 -9.68 -28.73
N GLY A 4 6.15 -8.80 -28.93
CA GLY A 4 5.23 -8.39 -27.86
C GLY A 4 4.43 -9.59 -27.37
N ARG A 5 4.37 -9.78 -26.05
CA ARG A 5 3.52 -10.78 -25.40
C ARG A 5 2.09 -10.27 -25.32
N SER A 6 1.12 -11.17 -25.10
CA SER A 6 -0.24 -10.74 -24.80
C SER A 6 -0.29 -9.98 -23.47
N GLN A 7 -1.25 -9.06 -23.34
CA GLN A 7 -1.45 -8.30 -22.11
C GLN A 7 -1.75 -9.20 -20.90
N GLU A 8 -2.43 -10.32 -21.14
CA GLU A 8 -2.71 -11.32 -20.11
C GLU A 8 -1.44 -11.98 -19.60
N CYS A 9 -0.52 -12.38 -20.50
CA CYS A 9 0.77 -12.94 -20.09
C CYS A 9 1.60 -11.92 -19.29
N GLU A 10 1.59 -10.64 -19.66
CA GLU A 10 2.29 -9.61 -18.87
C GLU A 10 1.69 -9.46 -17.48
N ARG A 11 0.36 -9.48 -17.37
CA ARG A 11 -0.33 -9.44 -16.07
C ARG A 11 0.04 -10.66 -15.22
N MET A 12 0.03 -11.85 -15.80
CA MET A 12 0.35 -13.08 -15.07
C MET A 12 1.81 -13.12 -14.64
N ARG A 13 2.75 -12.63 -15.46
CA ARG A 13 4.16 -12.48 -15.06
C ARG A 13 4.35 -11.50 -13.92
N ALA A 14 3.60 -10.40 -13.89
CA ALA A 14 3.62 -9.48 -12.75
C ALA A 14 3.09 -10.15 -11.48
N SER A 15 1.99 -10.91 -11.57
CA SER A 15 1.45 -11.67 -10.43
C SER A 15 2.38 -12.79 -9.95
N ILE A 16 3.08 -13.48 -10.86
CA ILE A 16 4.13 -14.46 -10.53
C ILE A 16 5.27 -13.78 -9.76
N SER A 17 5.72 -12.60 -10.20
CA SER A 17 6.75 -11.85 -9.49
C SER A 17 6.28 -11.46 -8.08
N ALA A 18 5.07 -10.93 -7.94
CA ALA A 18 4.49 -10.59 -6.65
C ALA A 18 4.38 -11.82 -5.72
N ALA A 19 4.03 -12.98 -6.26
CA ALA A 19 3.95 -14.22 -5.49
C ALA A 19 5.34 -14.64 -4.95
N LEU A 20 6.41 -14.48 -5.73
CA LEU A 20 7.78 -14.76 -5.28
C LEU A 20 8.21 -13.83 -4.14
N ASP A 21 7.66 -12.62 -4.06
CA ASP A 21 7.91 -11.64 -3.00
C ASP A 21 6.92 -11.76 -1.82
N GLY A 22 5.97 -12.69 -1.89
CA GLY A 22 4.95 -12.89 -0.85
C GLY A 22 3.86 -11.80 -0.85
N GLU A 23 3.73 -11.05 -1.94
CA GLU A 23 2.83 -9.91 -2.10
C GLU A 23 1.54 -10.25 -2.88
N SER A 24 1.40 -11.50 -3.36
CA SER A 24 0.21 -11.93 -4.10
C SER A 24 -0.97 -12.20 -3.17
N SER A 25 -2.15 -11.76 -3.55
CA SER A 25 -3.40 -12.21 -2.92
C SER A 25 -3.72 -13.67 -3.25
N GLU A 26 -4.61 -14.29 -2.47
CA GLU A 26 -5.09 -15.66 -2.73
C GLU A 26 -5.81 -15.76 -4.08
N PHE A 27 -6.62 -14.75 -4.42
CA PHE A 27 -7.30 -14.68 -5.71
C PHE A 27 -6.33 -14.62 -6.89
N GLU A 28 -5.28 -13.80 -6.79
CA GLU A 28 -4.24 -13.73 -7.82
C GLU A 28 -3.46 -15.05 -7.95
N SER A 29 -3.21 -15.72 -6.84
CA SER A 29 -2.55 -17.04 -6.85
C SER A 29 -3.38 -18.09 -7.60
N LEU A 30 -4.71 -18.06 -7.44
CA LEU A 30 -5.62 -18.94 -8.18
C LEU A 30 -5.64 -18.61 -9.69
N LEU A 31 -5.66 -17.32 -10.04
CA LEU A 31 -5.60 -16.90 -11.45
C LEU A 31 -4.29 -17.33 -12.12
N VAL A 32 -3.17 -17.14 -11.44
CA VAL A 32 -1.85 -17.58 -11.95
C VAL A 32 -1.86 -19.09 -12.17
N ARG A 33 -2.34 -19.88 -11.19
CA ARG A 33 -2.41 -21.34 -11.33
C ARG A 33 -3.24 -21.76 -12.54
N ALA A 34 -4.42 -21.18 -12.72
CA ALA A 34 -5.27 -21.45 -13.87
C ALA A 34 -4.60 -21.08 -15.21
N HIS A 35 -3.94 -19.94 -15.27
CA HIS A 35 -3.22 -19.53 -16.49
C HIS A 35 -2.04 -20.46 -16.80
N LEU A 36 -1.32 -20.91 -15.76
CA LEU A 36 -0.22 -21.84 -15.89
C LEU A 36 -0.68 -23.21 -16.38
N GLU A 37 -1.94 -23.61 -16.27
CA GLU A 37 -2.40 -24.87 -16.88
C GLU A 37 -2.31 -24.82 -18.42
N GLY A 38 -2.50 -23.64 -19.02
CA GLY A 38 -2.59 -23.47 -20.48
C GLY A 38 -1.43 -22.72 -21.16
N CYS A 39 -0.52 -22.10 -20.41
CA CYS A 39 0.50 -21.22 -20.99
C CYS A 39 1.94 -21.64 -20.67
N ASP A 40 2.60 -22.33 -21.61
CA ASP A 40 3.98 -22.81 -21.44
C ASP A 40 4.99 -21.67 -21.28
N THR A 41 4.79 -20.54 -21.96
CA THR A 41 5.70 -19.37 -21.84
C THR A 41 5.67 -18.71 -20.45
N CYS A 42 4.58 -18.90 -19.71
CA CYS A 42 4.45 -18.46 -18.33
C CYS A 42 4.98 -19.52 -17.35
N LYS A 43 4.85 -20.82 -17.64
CA LYS A 43 5.52 -21.90 -16.87
C LYS A 43 7.04 -21.75 -16.91
N GLU A 44 7.60 -21.53 -18.10
CA GLU A 44 9.04 -21.31 -18.28
C GLU A 44 9.51 -20.07 -17.51
N PHE A 45 8.71 -19.00 -17.55
CA PHE A 45 9.01 -17.79 -16.80
C PHE A 45 8.98 -18.03 -15.29
N GLU A 46 7.94 -18.69 -14.77
CA GLU A 46 7.83 -19.01 -13.35
C GLU A 46 9.05 -19.82 -12.87
N ALA A 47 9.40 -20.88 -13.59
CA ALA A 47 10.56 -21.71 -13.27
C ALA A 47 11.88 -20.89 -13.28
N SER A 48 12.08 -20.07 -14.31
CA SER A 48 13.29 -19.24 -14.43
C SER A 48 13.36 -18.15 -13.35
N ALA A 49 12.22 -17.53 -13.01
CA ALA A 49 12.13 -16.50 -12.00
C ALA A 49 12.36 -17.11 -10.61
N GLN A 50 11.74 -18.26 -10.32
CA GLN A 50 11.93 -18.99 -9.07
C GLN A 50 13.38 -19.41 -8.88
N PHE A 51 14.01 -19.99 -9.91
CA PHE A 51 15.43 -20.34 -9.87
C PHE A 51 16.32 -19.13 -9.53
N SER A 52 16.11 -18.01 -10.23
CA SER A 52 16.90 -16.79 -10.04
C SER A 52 16.71 -16.21 -8.64
N THR A 53 15.46 -16.13 -8.19
CA THR A 53 15.10 -15.62 -6.87
C THR A 53 15.68 -16.49 -5.76
N THR A 54 15.59 -17.82 -5.87
CA THR A 54 16.21 -18.74 -4.92
C THR A 54 17.72 -18.56 -4.92
N ALA A 55 18.37 -18.61 -6.09
CA ALA A 55 19.82 -18.47 -6.20
C ALA A 55 20.33 -17.19 -5.52
N LEU A 56 19.67 -16.05 -5.78
CA LEU A 56 20.04 -14.76 -5.18
C LEU A 56 19.78 -14.71 -3.67
N ARG A 57 18.65 -15.25 -3.19
CA ARG A 57 18.30 -15.23 -1.77
C ARG A 57 19.13 -16.19 -0.92
N THR A 58 19.61 -17.28 -1.51
CA THR A 58 20.45 -18.27 -0.82
C THR A 58 21.95 -18.03 -1.01
N ALA A 59 22.34 -17.12 -1.89
CA ALA A 59 23.74 -16.78 -2.11
C ALA A 59 24.37 -16.21 -0.82
N PRO A 60 25.61 -16.59 -0.49
CA PRO A 60 26.38 -15.90 0.54
C PRO A 60 26.46 -14.40 0.25
N LEU A 61 26.40 -13.58 1.31
CA LEU A 61 26.58 -12.14 1.17
C LEU A 61 28.02 -11.83 0.73
N GLU A 62 28.16 -11.05 -0.33
CA GLU A 62 29.46 -10.60 -0.81
C GLU A 62 30.07 -9.60 0.18
N PRO A 63 31.31 -9.82 0.66
CA PRO A 63 31.96 -8.88 1.56
C PRO A 63 32.29 -7.57 0.84
N LEU A 64 32.01 -6.45 1.50
CA LEU A 64 32.39 -5.14 0.97
C LEU A 64 33.89 -4.91 1.14
N THR A 65 34.59 -4.58 0.04
CA THR A 65 36.02 -4.23 0.07
C THR A 65 36.28 -2.86 0.75
N ARG A 66 35.24 -2.02 0.85
CA ARG A 66 35.32 -0.68 1.44
C ARG A 66 34.09 -0.40 2.30
N PRO A 67 34.23 0.32 3.42
CA PRO A 67 33.09 0.68 4.26
C PRO A 67 32.13 1.61 3.51
N LEU A 68 30.84 1.28 3.54
CA LEU A 68 29.76 2.17 3.09
C LEU A 68 29.33 3.07 4.24
N ALA A 69 29.43 4.38 4.06
CA ALA A 69 28.85 5.35 4.98
C ALA A 69 27.36 5.52 4.66
N LEU A 70 26.48 4.96 5.49
CA LEU A 70 25.05 5.23 5.41
C LEU A 70 24.74 6.56 6.10
N PRO A 71 23.86 7.42 5.53
CA PRO A 71 23.42 8.62 6.21
C PRO A 71 22.74 8.24 7.54
N SER A 72 23.21 8.81 8.64
CA SER A 72 22.60 8.61 9.95
C SER A 72 21.17 9.13 9.94
N ARG A 73 20.20 8.23 10.05
CA ARG A 73 18.80 8.60 10.26
C ARG A 73 18.73 9.18 11.67
N ARG A 74 18.71 10.51 11.81
CA ARG A 74 18.48 11.17 13.09
C ARG A 74 17.18 10.63 13.67
N ARG A 75 17.29 9.77 14.69
CA ARG A 75 16.17 9.40 15.53
C ARG A 75 15.81 10.67 16.29
N HIS A 76 14.84 11.43 15.77
CA HIS A 76 14.17 12.41 16.60
C HIS A 76 13.55 11.61 17.74
N ALA A 77 14.20 11.61 18.89
CA ALA A 77 13.56 11.20 20.13
C ALA A 77 12.39 12.17 20.28
N LEU A 78 11.20 11.76 19.84
CA LEU A 78 9.96 12.35 20.28
C LEU A 78 9.92 12.08 21.79
N GLY A 79 10.56 12.98 22.54
CA GLY A 79 10.39 13.02 23.97
C GLY A 79 8.90 13.19 24.19
N LEU A 80 8.24 12.11 24.59
CA LEU A 80 6.86 12.10 25.00
C LEU A 80 6.82 12.95 26.29
N ARG A 81 6.76 14.26 26.13
CA ARG A 81 6.37 15.16 27.22
C ARG A 81 4.89 14.89 27.42
N VAL A 82 4.59 13.88 28.22
CA VAL A 82 3.23 13.63 28.70
C VAL A 82 2.85 14.89 29.49
N PRO A 83 1.91 15.73 29.01
CA PRO A 83 1.41 16.81 29.83
C PRO A 83 0.72 16.18 31.04
N SER A 84 1.12 16.57 32.24
CA SER A 84 0.63 16.07 33.53
C SER A 84 -0.89 16.20 33.74
N ALA A 85 -1.60 16.85 32.82
CA ALA A 85 -3.05 17.01 32.84
C ALA A 85 -3.85 15.72 32.53
N ALA A 86 -3.25 14.71 31.88
CA ALA A 86 -3.97 13.50 31.48
C ALA A 86 -4.25 12.52 32.64
N ALA A 87 -3.62 12.68 33.81
CA ALA A 87 -3.82 11.79 34.95
C ALA A 87 -5.17 12.00 35.67
N ALA A 88 -5.83 13.15 35.50
CA ALA A 88 -7.05 13.48 36.24
C ALA A 88 -8.34 12.88 35.64
N ALA A 89 -8.35 12.51 34.36
CA ALA A 89 -9.57 12.06 33.67
C ALA A 89 -9.99 10.62 34.01
N VAL A 90 -9.06 9.78 34.49
CA VAL A 90 -9.34 8.35 34.76
C VAL A 90 -10.17 8.16 36.04
N LEU A 91 -10.16 9.12 36.97
CA LEU A 91 -10.88 9.00 38.24
C LEU A 91 -12.40 9.25 38.14
N MET A 92 -12.90 9.85 37.06
CA MET A 92 -14.32 10.19 36.92
C MET A 92 -15.19 9.03 36.39
N VAL A 93 -14.60 7.94 35.90
CA VAL A 93 -15.36 6.79 35.35
C VAL A 93 -15.86 5.84 36.46
N VAL A 94 -15.27 5.88 37.66
CA VAL A 94 -15.56 4.88 38.70
C VAL A 94 -16.87 5.15 39.46
N PHE A 95 -17.39 6.39 39.48
CA PHE A 95 -18.59 6.73 40.29
C PHE A 95 -19.89 6.99 39.49
N GLY A 96 -19.85 7.05 38.15
CA GLY A 96 -21.02 7.41 37.33
C GLY A 96 -21.92 6.26 36.86
N GLY A 97 -21.55 5.00 37.11
CA GLY A 97 -22.11 3.84 36.39
C GLY A 97 -23.27 3.08 37.05
N VAL A 98 -24.02 3.65 38.00
CA VAL A 98 -24.97 2.85 38.83
C VAL A 98 -26.46 3.19 38.64
N PHE A 99 -26.86 4.16 37.81
CA PHE A 99 -28.28 4.57 37.74
C PHE A 99 -29.08 4.22 36.47
N GLU A 100 -28.49 3.57 35.47
CA GLU A 100 -29.16 3.36 34.18
C GLU A 100 -29.42 1.88 33.91
N SER A 101 -30.25 1.25 34.75
CA SER A 101 -30.63 -0.17 34.54
C SER A 101 -32.08 -0.52 34.89
N LEU A 102 -32.97 0.45 35.10
CA LEU A 102 -34.40 0.18 35.10
C LEU A 102 -35.13 1.32 34.40
N HIS A 103 -35.57 1.09 33.16
CA HIS A 103 -36.87 1.47 32.59
C HIS A 103 -36.91 0.89 31.18
N GLY A 104 -37.43 -0.33 31.09
CA GLY A 104 -37.80 -0.93 29.81
C GLY A 104 -38.93 -0.13 29.15
N GLY A 105 -38.83 0.03 27.83
CA GLY A 105 -39.87 0.60 27.00
C GLY A 105 -39.65 0.17 25.56
N ALA A 106 -40.51 -0.71 25.07
CA ALA A 106 -40.47 -1.26 23.73
C ALA A 106 -40.41 -0.17 22.65
N ALA A 107 -39.36 -0.21 21.82
CA ALA A 107 -39.37 0.42 20.51
C ALA A 107 -39.00 -0.66 19.49
N ARG A 108 -40.01 -1.09 18.72
CA ARG A 108 -39.80 -1.75 17.43
C ARG A 108 -38.78 -0.93 16.63
N PRO A 109 -37.72 -1.51 16.05
CA PRO A 109 -36.99 -0.82 15.02
C PRO A 109 -37.93 -0.69 13.81
N SER A 110 -38.57 0.46 13.69
CA SER A 110 -39.07 0.95 12.41
C SER A 110 -37.88 0.93 11.46
N ALA A 111 -37.96 0.13 10.41
CA ALA A 111 -37.05 0.20 9.28
C ALA A 111 -37.20 1.59 8.66
N ILE A 112 -36.36 2.52 9.09
CA ILE A 112 -36.11 3.75 8.36
C ILE A 112 -35.39 3.31 7.09
N ALA A 113 -36.11 3.29 5.97
CA ALA A 113 -35.49 3.18 4.67
C ALA A 113 -34.65 4.45 4.46
N PHE A 114 -33.36 4.36 4.80
CA PHE A 114 -32.40 5.40 4.48
C PHE A 114 -32.19 5.41 2.97
N ASP A 115 -32.41 6.57 2.36
CA ASP A 115 -31.99 6.93 1.01
C ASP A 115 -30.46 7.01 0.95
N ASN A 116 -29.79 5.86 1.06
CA ASN A 116 -28.34 5.72 1.12
C ASN A 116 -27.64 6.05 -0.21
N GLY A 117 -28.41 6.20 -1.31
CA GLY A 117 -27.85 6.42 -2.64
C GLY A 117 -27.17 7.78 -2.78
N HIS A 118 -27.80 8.83 -2.25
CA HIS A 118 -27.28 10.19 -2.36
C HIS A 118 -26.06 10.45 -1.47
N ASP A 119 -26.03 9.86 -0.27
CA ASP A 119 -24.87 10.00 0.65
C ASP A 119 -23.64 9.26 0.13
N ILE A 120 -23.81 8.05 -0.43
CA ILE A 120 -22.69 7.29 -1.02
C ILE A 120 -22.11 8.05 -2.23
N GLN A 121 -22.95 8.64 -3.08
CA GLN A 121 -22.48 9.46 -4.21
C GLN A 121 -21.76 10.73 -3.75
N ALA A 122 -22.24 11.39 -2.69
CA ALA A 122 -21.59 12.57 -2.14
C ALA A 122 -20.23 12.26 -1.53
N ILE A 123 -20.10 11.14 -0.81
CA ILE A 123 -18.83 10.67 -0.22
C ILE A 123 -17.84 10.29 -1.33
N ALA A 124 -18.29 9.50 -2.33
CA ALA A 124 -17.45 9.11 -3.47
C ALA A 124 -16.91 10.32 -4.24
N LYS A 125 -17.77 11.32 -4.48
CA LYS A 125 -17.38 12.56 -5.17
C LYS A 125 -16.36 13.38 -4.37
N ARG A 126 -16.52 13.49 -3.04
CA ARG A 126 -15.55 14.16 -2.15
C ARG A 126 -14.20 13.43 -2.16
N GLN A 127 -14.22 12.11 -2.13
CA GLN A 127 -13.00 11.30 -2.17
C GLN A 127 -12.26 11.44 -3.51
N GLN A 128 -13.00 11.47 -4.63
CA GLN A 128 -12.42 11.68 -5.96
C GLN A 128 -11.79 13.07 -6.10
N GLN A 129 -12.42 14.11 -5.54
CA GLN A 129 -11.88 15.47 -5.51
C GLN A 129 -10.58 15.56 -4.68
N ALA A 130 -10.54 14.91 -3.51
CA ALA A 130 -9.35 14.87 -2.68
C ALA A 130 -8.17 14.17 -3.39
N ASN A 131 -8.43 13.04 -4.06
CA ASN A 131 -7.42 12.32 -4.84
C ASN A 131 -6.87 13.18 -5.99
N LEU A 132 -7.75 13.90 -6.70
CA LEU A 132 -7.33 14.79 -7.79
C LEU A 132 -6.46 15.95 -7.27
N ALA A 133 -6.84 16.56 -6.14
CA ALA A 133 -6.04 17.62 -5.52
C ALA A 133 -4.64 17.14 -5.13
N GLN A 134 -4.53 15.92 -4.57
CA GLN A 134 -3.25 15.32 -4.23
C GLN A 134 -2.37 15.05 -5.46
N LEU A 135 -2.95 14.55 -6.55
CA LEU A 135 -2.22 14.32 -7.80
C LEU A 135 -1.70 15.63 -8.41
N LEU A 136 -2.51 16.69 -8.39
CA LEU A 136 -2.10 18.00 -8.87
C LEU A 136 -0.98 18.61 -8.03
N ALA A 137 -1.07 18.52 -6.70
CA ALA A 137 0.00 18.97 -5.79
C ALA A 137 1.31 18.22 -6.05
N ARG A 138 1.23 16.89 -6.24
CA ARG A 138 2.41 16.07 -6.54
C ARG A 138 3.03 16.42 -7.90
N ARG A 139 2.21 16.67 -8.93
CA ARG A 139 2.68 17.13 -10.24
C ARG A 139 3.38 18.48 -10.15
N ALA A 140 2.85 19.42 -9.37
CA ALA A 140 3.47 20.72 -9.15
C ALA A 140 4.86 20.60 -8.50
N LEU A 141 5.00 19.71 -7.51
CA LEU A 141 6.30 19.40 -6.89
C LEU A 141 7.29 18.77 -7.87
N TYR A 142 6.84 17.89 -8.77
CA TYR A 142 7.73 17.33 -9.79
C TYR A 142 8.16 18.36 -10.83
N GLN A 143 7.27 19.27 -11.23
CA GLN A 143 7.60 20.35 -12.17
C GLN A 143 8.59 21.34 -11.55
N SER A 144 8.47 21.68 -10.26
CA SER A 144 9.42 22.57 -9.59
C SER A 144 10.79 21.93 -9.38
N ASN A 145 10.85 20.59 -9.27
CA ASN A 145 12.10 19.83 -9.13
C ASN A 145 12.70 19.35 -10.46
N GLN A 146 12.17 19.81 -11.61
CA GLN A 146 12.85 19.55 -12.88
C GLN A 146 14.13 20.38 -12.95
N ILE A 147 15.26 19.68 -12.79
CA ILE A 147 16.58 20.19 -13.09
C ILE A 147 16.57 20.69 -14.54
N VAL A 148 16.82 21.99 -14.75
CA VAL A 148 16.99 22.60 -16.07
C VAL A 148 18.08 21.80 -16.79
N ARG A 149 17.70 21.02 -17.81
CA ARG A 149 18.69 20.38 -18.68
C ARG A 149 19.40 21.48 -19.46
N HIS A 150 20.64 21.79 -19.07
CA HIS A 150 21.50 22.65 -19.85
C HIS A 150 21.76 22.00 -21.23
N PRO A 151 21.46 22.69 -22.35
CA PRO A 151 21.82 22.20 -23.67
C PRO A 151 23.33 22.41 -23.86
N GLY A 152 24.14 21.46 -23.39
CA GLY A 152 25.58 21.68 -23.29
C GLY A 152 26.44 20.44 -23.23
N PHE A 153 26.04 19.34 -23.88
CA PHE A 153 26.95 18.23 -24.18
C PHE A 153 26.74 17.79 -25.63
N GLN A 154 27.50 18.42 -26.53
CA GLN A 154 27.87 17.79 -27.80
C GLN A 154 29.03 16.86 -27.49
N ASN A 155 28.83 15.55 -27.69
CA ASN A 155 29.87 14.55 -27.57
C ASN A 155 30.71 14.58 -28.87
N PRO A 156 32.06 14.51 -28.82
CA PRO A 156 32.90 14.43 -30.02
C PRO A 156 32.68 13.12 -30.79
#